data_AF-B1N3Y2-F1
#
_entry.id   AF-B1N3Y2-F1
#
_cell.length_a   1.000
_cell.length_b   1.000
_cell.length_c   1.000
_cell.angle_alpha   90.00
_cell.angle_beta   90.00
_cell.angle_gamma   90.00
#
_symmetry.space_group_name_H-M   'P 1'
#
loop_
_entity.id
_entity.type
_entity.pdbx_description
1 polymer ?
#
loop_
_entity_poly.entity_id
_entity_poly.type
_entity_poly.pdbx_seq_one_letter_code
_entity_poly.pdbx_strand_id
1 'polypeptide(L)'
;MNNEVSIFFYGDSNLYGIEAVTYKRYSSKDRFSNIVIEQLKKEFTKVNCIVDGKPARSLKYENIPFGITNGLKDYDQFLLKITSNPFSTNKVLILALCINDILSKATSQQVIDALQQYIEKVQKQTKIIILIPPPLQYCTFDSWKSTVNPVIAESLNFVHQLKVVVEMWKKQEIIDGFVDLDGMSVGADGVHFTSDSHHKIAEKLLSILHDVLN
;
A
#
# COMPACT_ATOMS: atom_id res chain seq x y z
N MET A 1 -5.94 -27.26 -9.97
CA MET A 1 -5.43 -26.42 -8.87
C MET A 1 -4.40 -25.50 -9.48
N ASN A 2 -4.62 -24.18 -9.43
CA ASN A 2 -3.62 -23.23 -9.91
C ASN A 2 -2.45 -23.25 -8.91
N ASN A 3 -1.40 -23.99 -9.23
CA ASN A 3 -0.23 -24.19 -8.36
C ASN A 3 0.77 -23.02 -8.42
N GLU A 4 0.38 -21.90 -9.04
CA GLU A 4 1.19 -20.71 -9.20
C GLU A 4 0.44 -19.45 -8.79
N VAL A 5 1.17 -18.50 -8.21
CA VAL A 5 0.65 -17.19 -7.83
C VAL A 5 1.72 -16.12 -8.07
N SER A 6 1.28 -14.96 -8.57
CA SER A 6 2.13 -13.77 -8.71
C SER A 6 1.59 -12.62 -7.90
N ILE A 7 2.36 -12.14 -6.92
CA ILE A 7 1.98 -10.99 -6.10
C ILE A 7 2.90 -9.81 -6.38
N PHE A 8 2.30 -8.67 -6.72
CA PHE A 8 2.99 -7.43 -7.01
C PHE A 8 2.61 -6.40 -5.97
N PHE A 9 3.56 -5.94 -5.15
CA PHE A 9 3.33 -4.88 -4.18
C PHE A 9 3.87 -3.57 -4.73
N TYR A 10 3.03 -2.53 -4.76
CA TYR A 10 3.41 -1.19 -5.17
C TYR A 10 3.02 -0.19 -4.10
N GLY A 11 4.00 0.53 -3.54
CA GLY A 11 3.74 1.32 -2.35
C GLY A 11 4.86 2.27 -1.95
N ASP A 12 4.71 2.85 -0.77
CA ASP A 12 5.58 3.90 -0.25
C ASP A 12 6.60 3.39 0.80
N SER A 13 6.98 4.24 1.76
CA SER A 13 7.88 3.91 2.87
C SER A 13 7.33 2.85 3.82
N ASN A 14 6.01 2.76 3.98
CA ASN A 14 5.39 1.71 4.80
C ASN A 14 5.49 0.34 4.12
N LEU A 15 5.38 0.27 2.79
CA LEU A 15 5.69 -0.97 2.06
C LEU A 15 7.19 -1.28 2.06
N TYR A 16 8.04 -0.25 1.93
CA TYR A 16 9.49 -0.40 2.03
C TYR A 16 9.89 -0.95 3.42
N GLY A 17 9.16 -0.55 4.46
CA GLY A 17 9.38 -0.90 5.86
C GLY A 17 10.36 0.03 6.54
N ILE A 18 10.13 1.35 6.49
CA ILE A 18 10.89 2.33 7.28
C ILE A 18 10.46 2.25 8.75
N GLU A 19 11.43 2.24 9.66
CA GLU A 19 11.22 2.42 11.09
C GLU A 19 11.25 3.91 11.45
N ALA A 20 10.28 4.34 12.26
CA ALA A 20 9.91 5.75 12.45
C ALA A 20 11.02 6.68 12.98
N VAL A 21 11.93 6.18 13.82
CA VAL A 21 12.89 7.04 14.53
C VAL A 21 14.28 6.95 13.93
N THR A 22 14.75 5.75 13.63
CA THR A 22 16.07 5.51 13.07
C THR A 22 16.10 5.65 11.54
N TYR A 23 14.92 5.69 10.90
CA TYR A 23 14.74 5.64 9.46
C TYR A 23 15.39 4.43 8.78
N LYS A 24 15.81 3.44 9.56
CA LYS A 24 16.35 2.19 9.05
C LYS A 24 15.22 1.37 8.47
N ARG A 25 15.58 0.52 7.52
CA ARG A 25 14.66 -0.47 7.00
C ARG A 25 14.52 -1.61 7.99
N TYR A 26 13.29 -1.98 8.34
CA TYR A 26 13.00 -3.22 9.04
C TYR A 26 13.62 -4.41 8.32
N SER A 27 14.01 -5.41 9.11
CA SER A 27 14.51 -6.67 8.58
C SER A 27 13.42 -7.37 7.76
N SER A 28 13.81 -8.24 6.82
CA SER A 28 12.84 -8.90 5.94
C SER A 28 11.73 -9.62 6.70
N LYS A 29 12.05 -10.30 7.80
CA LYS A 29 11.08 -11.04 8.63
C LYS A 29 10.03 -10.14 9.30
N ASP A 30 10.29 -8.85 9.44
CA ASP A 30 9.39 -7.93 10.15
C ASP A 30 8.53 -7.10 9.19
N ARG A 31 8.74 -7.20 7.87
CA ARG A 31 7.96 -6.44 6.88
C ARG A 31 6.78 -7.25 6.40
N PHE A 32 5.58 -6.66 6.46
CA PHE A 32 4.34 -7.32 6.08
C PHE A 32 4.42 -8.03 4.72
N SER A 33 5.03 -7.39 3.70
CA SER A 33 5.15 -7.96 2.36
C SER A 33 5.96 -9.26 2.36
N ASN A 34 7.06 -9.31 3.09
CA ASN A 34 7.88 -10.51 3.20
C ASN A 34 7.20 -11.61 4.04
N ILE A 35 6.49 -11.25 5.11
CA ILE A 35 5.72 -12.21 5.91
C ILE A 35 4.67 -12.90 5.03
N VAL A 36 3.92 -12.12 4.24
CA VAL A 36 2.95 -12.63 3.26
C VAL A 36 3.63 -13.56 2.24
N ILE A 37 4.75 -13.13 1.66
CA ILE A 37 5.49 -13.91 0.64
C ILE A 37 5.95 -15.26 1.21
N GLU A 38 6.53 -15.28 2.40
CA GLU A 38 7.01 -16.52 3.03
C GLU A 38 5.85 -17.46 3.39
N GLN A 39 4.68 -16.92 3.71
CA GLN A 39 3.49 -17.74 3.94
C GLN A 39 2.96 -18.34 2.63
N LEU A 40 2.84 -17.55 1.56
CA LEU A 40 2.40 -18.04 0.24
C LEU A 40 3.34 -19.11 -0.31
N LYS A 41 4.65 -19.01 -0.07
CA LYS A 41 5.63 -20.05 -0.48
C LYS A 41 5.42 -21.40 0.20
N LYS A 42 4.72 -21.45 1.33
CA LYS A 42 4.35 -22.71 1.99
C LYS A 42 3.10 -23.33 1.39
N GLU A 43 2.25 -22.51 0.76
CA GLU A 43 0.93 -22.88 0.27
C GLU A 43 0.92 -23.20 -1.23
N PHE A 44 1.76 -22.52 -2.01
CA PHE A 44 1.82 -22.65 -3.46
C PHE A 44 3.16 -23.21 -3.94
N THR A 45 3.13 -24.05 -4.98
CA THR A 45 4.34 -24.65 -5.55
C THR A 45 5.22 -23.64 -6.27
N LYS A 46 4.62 -22.61 -6.89
CA LYS A 46 5.34 -21.55 -7.60
C LYS A 46 4.85 -20.17 -7.14
N VAL A 47 5.73 -19.41 -6.54
CA VAL A 47 5.42 -18.04 -6.06
C VAL A 47 6.39 -17.07 -6.71
N ASN A 48 5.86 -16.13 -7.50
CA ASN A 48 6.63 -14.97 -7.95
C ASN A 48 6.14 -13.73 -7.20
N CYS A 49 7.06 -13.00 -6.58
CA CYS A 49 6.70 -11.76 -5.89
C CYS A 49 7.65 -10.63 -6.26
N ILE A 50 7.07 -9.45 -6.50
CA ILE A 50 7.81 -8.22 -6.75
C ILE A 50 7.34 -7.19 -5.74
N VAL A 51 8.27 -6.65 -4.95
CA VAL A 51 7.99 -5.62 -3.95
C VAL A 51 8.67 -4.34 -4.37
N ASP A 52 7.87 -3.33 -4.70
CA ASP A 52 8.31 -2.00 -5.08
C ASP A 52 7.78 -0.99 -4.07
N GLY A 53 8.39 -0.98 -2.88
CA GLY A 53 8.19 0.06 -1.87
C GLY A 53 9.23 1.16 -2.04
N LYS A 54 8.79 2.40 -2.23
CA LYS A 54 9.68 3.56 -2.41
C LYS A 54 9.32 4.65 -1.41
N PRO A 55 10.21 5.00 -0.46
CA PRO A 55 9.96 6.08 0.47
C PRO A 55 9.54 7.37 -0.22
N ALA A 56 8.62 8.10 0.42
CA ALA A 56 8.05 9.36 -0.08
C ALA A 56 7.33 9.27 -1.44
N ARG A 57 6.96 8.08 -1.92
CA ARG A 57 6.11 7.92 -3.10
C ARG A 57 4.67 8.35 -2.78
N SER A 58 4.16 9.32 -3.52
CA SER A 58 2.72 9.65 -3.57
C SER A 58 2.06 9.01 -4.80
N LEU A 59 0.74 9.15 -4.96
CA LEU A 59 0.06 8.68 -6.16
C LEU A 59 0.51 9.46 -7.41
N LYS A 60 0.41 10.80 -7.40
CA LYS A 60 0.72 11.62 -8.58
C LYS A 60 1.36 12.99 -8.27
N TYR A 61 1.64 13.28 -7.01
CA TYR A 61 2.17 14.58 -6.58
C TYR A 61 3.69 14.55 -6.46
N GLU A 62 4.29 15.70 -6.71
CA GLU A 62 5.71 15.91 -6.45
C GLU A 62 5.85 17.07 -5.49
N ASN A 63 6.68 16.86 -4.47
CA ASN A 63 7.16 17.94 -3.63
C ASN A 63 8.65 17.72 -3.43
N ILE A 64 9.42 18.07 -4.46
CA ILE A 64 10.87 17.81 -4.56
C ILE A 64 11.63 18.35 -3.35
N PRO A 65 11.36 19.57 -2.82
CA PRO A 65 12.01 20.05 -1.59
C PRO A 65 11.79 19.15 -0.37
N PHE A 66 10.68 18.42 -0.31
CA PHE A 66 10.35 17.49 0.76
C PHE A 66 10.59 16.01 0.36
N GLY A 67 11.20 15.77 -0.80
CA GLY A 67 11.51 14.44 -1.30
C GLY A 67 10.31 13.62 -1.79
N ILE A 68 9.11 14.22 -1.89
CA ILE A 68 7.91 13.50 -2.34
C ILE A 68 7.97 13.30 -3.86
N THR A 69 7.80 12.05 -4.28
CA THR A 69 7.93 11.62 -5.68
C THR A 69 6.59 11.13 -6.23
N ASN A 70 6.36 11.36 -7.51
CA ASN A 70 5.14 10.93 -8.21
C ASN A 70 5.26 9.46 -8.62
N GLY A 71 4.44 8.59 -8.00
CA GLY A 71 4.42 7.16 -8.32
C GLY A 71 3.94 6.88 -9.74
N LEU A 72 2.98 7.66 -10.26
CA LEU A 72 2.36 7.40 -11.56
C LEU A 72 3.38 7.50 -12.70
N LYS A 73 4.41 8.36 -12.57
CA LYS A 73 5.53 8.44 -13.52
C LYS A 73 6.34 7.15 -13.62
N ASP A 74 6.49 6.43 -12.51
CA ASP A 74 7.26 5.18 -12.45
C ASP A 74 6.35 3.94 -12.66
N TYR A 75 5.04 4.12 -12.64
CA TYR A 75 4.06 3.02 -12.59
C TYR A 75 4.01 2.21 -13.88
N ASP A 76 4.13 2.84 -15.05
CA ASP A 76 4.13 2.13 -16.33
C ASP A 76 5.30 1.12 -16.42
N GLN A 77 6.48 1.50 -15.90
CA GLN A 77 7.63 0.58 -15.80
C GLN A 77 7.38 -0.56 -14.82
N PHE A 78 6.63 -0.32 -13.75
CA PHE A 78 6.23 -1.38 -12.83
C PHE A 78 5.21 -2.34 -13.47
N LEU A 79 4.24 -1.82 -14.24
CA LEU A 79 3.24 -2.62 -14.96
C LEU A 79 3.87 -3.55 -16.01
N LEU A 80 5.01 -3.17 -16.59
CA LEU A 80 5.78 -4.07 -17.46
C LEU A 80 6.25 -5.32 -16.71
N LYS A 81 6.51 -5.25 -15.40
CA LYS A 81 6.87 -6.42 -14.57
C LYS A 81 5.68 -7.36 -14.35
N ILE A 82 4.46 -6.83 -14.35
CA ILE A 82 3.22 -7.61 -14.28
C ILE A 82 2.94 -8.28 -15.64
N THR A 83 3.08 -7.51 -16.71
CA THR A 83 2.79 -7.94 -18.08
C THR A 83 3.79 -8.98 -18.58
N SER A 84 5.09 -8.77 -18.33
CA SER A 84 6.15 -9.71 -18.72
C SER A 84 6.27 -10.92 -17.80
N ASN A 85 5.45 -11.00 -16.75
CA ASN A 85 5.47 -12.11 -15.83
C ASN A 85 5.11 -13.43 -16.54
N PRO A 86 5.93 -14.50 -16.37
CA PRO A 86 5.75 -15.75 -17.11
C PRO A 86 4.51 -16.55 -16.68
N PHE A 87 3.97 -16.28 -15.49
CA PHE A 87 2.74 -16.91 -15.02
C PHE A 87 1.53 -16.21 -15.63
N SER A 88 0.62 -16.98 -16.23
CA SER A 88 -0.55 -16.44 -16.94
C SER A 88 -1.80 -16.36 -16.05
N THR A 89 -1.77 -16.99 -14.88
CA THR A 89 -2.90 -17.08 -13.94
C THR A 89 -2.55 -16.55 -12.55
N ASN A 90 -3.56 -16.17 -11.76
CA ASN A 90 -3.43 -15.73 -10.36
C ASN A 90 -2.43 -14.58 -10.13
N LYS A 91 -2.57 -13.49 -10.90
CA LYS A 91 -1.83 -12.25 -10.67
C LYS A 91 -2.62 -11.36 -9.71
N VAL A 92 -2.00 -10.89 -8.64
CA VAL A 92 -2.59 -9.92 -7.70
C VAL A 92 -1.66 -8.73 -7.56
N LEU A 93 -2.19 -7.54 -7.81
CA LEU A 93 -1.56 -6.26 -7.50
C LEU A 93 -2.08 -5.75 -6.16
N ILE A 94 -1.17 -5.39 -5.27
CA ILE A 94 -1.46 -4.77 -3.98
C ILE A 94 -0.96 -3.32 -4.04
N LEU A 95 -1.88 -2.36 -3.92
CA LEU A 95 -1.58 -0.93 -3.86
C LEU A 95 -1.55 -0.47 -2.40
N ALA A 96 -0.41 0.08 -1.97
CA ALA A 96 -0.14 0.52 -0.60
C ALA A 96 0.42 1.95 -0.58
N LEU A 97 -0.44 2.93 -0.89
CA LEU A 97 -0.10 4.35 -1.08
C LEU A 97 -1.10 5.26 -0.31
N CYS A 98 -1.09 6.57 -0.63
CA CYS A 98 -1.98 7.64 -0.16
C CYS A 98 -1.46 8.47 1.03
N ILE A 99 -0.58 7.92 1.89
CA ILE A 99 -0.09 8.67 3.06
C ILE A 99 0.66 9.95 2.67
N ASN A 100 1.54 9.87 1.66
CA ASN A 100 2.30 11.04 1.21
C ASN A 100 1.41 12.09 0.50
N ASP A 101 0.28 11.66 -0.06
CA ASP A 101 -0.71 12.55 -0.66
C ASP A 101 -1.44 13.37 0.42
N ILE A 102 -1.79 12.74 1.56
CA ILE A 102 -2.33 13.43 2.75
C ILE A 102 -1.31 14.45 3.27
N LEU A 103 -0.05 14.06 3.43
CA LEU A 103 1.02 14.95 3.88
C LEU A 103 1.29 16.09 2.88
N SER A 104 1.01 15.86 1.59
CA SER A 104 1.05 16.89 0.54
C SER A 104 -0.21 17.76 0.50
N LYS A 105 -1.16 17.57 1.42
CA LYS A 105 -2.45 18.28 1.50
C LYS A 105 -3.30 18.11 0.24
N ALA A 106 -3.19 16.96 -0.43
CA ALA A 106 -4.12 16.60 -1.49
C ALA A 106 -5.52 16.41 -0.91
N THR A 107 -6.56 16.77 -1.67
CA THR A 107 -7.93 16.48 -1.25
C THR A 107 -8.27 15.03 -1.51
N SER A 108 -9.24 14.48 -0.77
CA SER A 108 -9.71 13.09 -0.96
C SER A 108 -10.09 12.82 -2.40
N GLN A 109 -10.83 13.74 -3.04
CA GLN A 109 -11.24 13.58 -4.43
C GLN A 109 -10.04 13.45 -5.37
N GLN A 110 -9.01 14.30 -5.21
CA GLN A 110 -7.87 14.24 -6.11
C GLN A 110 -7.05 12.94 -5.95
N VAL A 111 -7.01 12.38 -4.73
CA VAL A 111 -6.40 11.07 -4.46
C VAL A 111 -7.25 9.95 -5.04
N ILE A 112 -8.57 9.98 -4.86
CA ILE A 112 -9.50 9.00 -5.45
C ILE A 112 -9.33 8.99 -6.98
N ASP A 113 -9.32 10.16 -7.62
CA ASP A 113 -9.10 10.28 -9.07
C ASP A 113 -7.71 9.78 -9.49
N ALA A 114 -6.70 9.95 -8.64
CA ALA A 114 -5.35 9.44 -8.90
C ALA A 114 -5.33 7.91 -8.80
N LEU A 115 -5.90 7.35 -7.74
CA LEU A 115 -5.96 5.91 -7.49
C LEU A 115 -6.77 5.19 -8.58
N GLN A 116 -7.84 5.81 -9.08
CA GLN A 116 -8.58 5.30 -10.23
C GLN A 116 -7.70 5.14 -11.47
N GLN A 117 -6.77 6.07 -11.75
CA GLN A 117 -5.82 5.93 -12.86
C GLN A 117 -4.88 4.72 -12.69
N TYR A 118 -4.52 4.37 -11.45
CA TYR A 118 -3.74 3.16 -11.21
C TYR A 118 -4.54 1.90 -11.55
N ILE A 119 -5.82 1.87 -11.18
CA ILE A 119 -6.74 0.74 -11.44
C ILE A 119 -6.97 0.59 -12.95
N GLU A 120 -7.27 1.68 -13.65
CA GLU A 120 -7.59 1.68 -15.09
C GLU A 120 -6.42 1.22 -15.97
N LYS A 121 -5.17 1.41 -15.52
CA LYS A 121 -3.97 0.96 -16.24
C LYS A 121 -3.67 -0.54 -16.06
N VAL A 122 -4.30 -1.22 -15.10
CA VAL A 122 -4.03 -2.63 -14.80
C VAL A 122 -4.74 -3.53 -15.81
N GLN A 123 -4.07 -4.60 -16.25
CA GLN A 123 -4.67 -5.56 -17.16
C GLN A 123 -5.83 -6.29 -16.47
N LYS A 124 -6.96 -6.49 -17.18
CA LYS A 124 -8.20 -7.07 -16.64
C LYS A 124 -8.03 -8.41 -15.91
N GLN A 125 -7.03 -9.21 -16.28
CA GLN A 125 -6.73 -10.50 -15.65
C GLN A 125 -5.95 -10.40 -14.33
N THR A 126 -5.48 -9.21 -13.95
CA THR A 126 -4.75 -8.99 -12.69
C THR A 126 -5.74 -8.50 -11.65
N LYS A 127 -5.87 -9.29 -10.58
CA LYS A 127 -6.70 -8.95 -9.43
C LYS A 127 -6.08 -7.77 -8.68
N ILE A 128 -6.88 -6.88 -8.10
CA ILE A 128 -6.42 -5.68 -7.40
C ILE A 128 -6.88 -5.69 -5.95
N ILE A 129 -5.93 -5.50 -5.05
CA ILE A 129 -6.17 -5.26 -3.62
C ILE A 129 -5.66 -3.87 -3.24
N ILE A 130 -6.48 -3.10 -2.54
CA ILE A 130 -6.09 -1.79 -2.01
C ILE A 130 -5.87 -1.89 -0.50
N LEU A 131 -4.72 -1.42 -0.01
CA LEU A 131 -4.51 -1.16 1.41
C LEU A 131 -4.96 0.27 1.72
N ILE A 132 -6.04 0.42 2.48
CA ILE A 132 -6.51 1.72 2.97
C ILE A 132 -5.64 2.06 4.18
N PRO A 133 -4.83 3.13 4.15
CA PRO A 133 -3.97 3.47 5.28
C PRO A 133 -4.80 3.92 6.50
N PRO A 134 -4.28 3.80 7.74
CA PRO A 134 -4.92 4.44 8.88
C PRO A 134 -4.82 5.98 8.77
N PRO A 135 -5.66 6.72 9.51
CA PRO A 135 -5.41 8.14 9.74
C PRO A 135 -4.03 8.37 10.36
N LEU A 136 -3.46 9.55 10.11
CA LEU A 136 -2.20 9.96 10.73
C LEU A 136 -2.37 10.03 12.25
N GLN A 137 -1.34 9.62 12.99
CA GLN A 137 -1.36 9.66 14.45
C GLN A 137 -0.51 10.80 14.97
N TYR A 138 -0.69 11.14 16.24
CA TYR A 138 0.06 12.22 16.89
C TYR A 138 1.57 11.97 16.81
N CYS A 139 2.28 12.90 16.21
CA CYS A 139 3.72 12.85 16.05
C CYS A 139 4.40 13.54 17.24
N THR A 140 5.25 12.79 17.93
CA THR A 140 6.11 13.25 19.03
C THR A 140 7.54 13.50 18.58
N PHE A 141 7.89 13.15 17.33
CA PHE A 141 9.23 13.37 16.79
C PHE A 141 9.43 14.82 16.32
N ASP A 142 10.33 15.54 16.99
CA ASP A 142 10.44 17.00 16.89
C ASP A 142 10.69 17.54 15.48
N SER A 143 11.49 16.86 14.66
CA SER A 143 11.78 17.30 13.30
C SER A 143 10.64 17.07 12.31
N TRP A 144 9.59 16.35 12.73
CA TRP A 144 8.50 15.92 11.85
C TRP A 144 7.11 16.38 12.31
N LYS A 145 6.96 16.71 13.60
CA LYS A 145 5.68 17.09 14.21
C LYS A 145 4.99 18.27 13.54
N SER A 146 5.73 19.25 13.02
CA SER A 146 5.17 20.42 12.31
C SER A 146 4.58 20.08 10.95
N THR A 147 4.95 18.94 10.37
CA THR A 147 4.40 18.43 9.11
C THR A 147 3.15 17.59 9.37
N VAL A 148 3.20 16.68 10.35
CA VAL A 148 2.15 15.68 10.58
C VAL A 148 0.99 16.23 11.40
N ASN A 149 1.27 16.85 12.55
CA ASN A 149 0.22 17.21 13.51
C ASN A 149 -0.85 18.16 12.93
N PRO A 150 -0.50 19.14 12.06
CA PRO A 150 -1.49 20.03 11.47
C PRO A 150 -2.48 19.39 10.50
N VAL A 151 -2.26 18.15 10.05
CA VAL A 151 -3.11 17.47 9.06
C VAL A 151 -3.79 16.20 9.60
N ILE A 152 -3.70 15.94 10.90
CA ILE A 152 -4.28 14.73 11.52
C ILE A 152 -5.81 14.71 11.35
N ALA A 153 -6.48 15.83 11.63
CA ALA A 153 -7.94 15.91 11.55
C ALA A 153 -8.42 15.69 10.11
N GLU A 154 -7.74 16.30 9.15
CA GLU A 154 -7.99 16.14 7.72
C GLU A 154 -7.73 14.69 7.26
N SER A 155 -6.68 14.05 7.79
CA SER A 155 -6.37 12.65 7.46
C SER A 155 -7.48 11.69 7.88
N LEU A 156 -8.17 11.95 8.98
CA LEU A 156 -9.30 11.14 9.43
C LEU A 156 -10.45 11.21 8.44
N ASN A 157 -10.85 12.43 8.04
CA ASN A 157 -11.90 12.63 7.05
C ASN A 157 -11.51 12.05 5.69
N PHE A 158 -10.24 12.19 5.31
CA PHE A 158 -9.70 11.59 4.09
C PHE A 158 -9.86 10.06 4.07
N VAL A 159 -9.39 9.38 5.13
CA VAL A 159 -9.44 7.90 5.20
C VAL A 159 -10.89 7.41 5.21
N HIS A 160 -11.78 8.13 5.89
CA HIS A 160 -13.21 7.81 5.87
C HIS A 160 -13.79 7.86 4.45
N GLN A 161 -13.51 8.93 3.70
CA GLN A 161 -13.99 9.08 2.32
C GLN A 161 -13.38 8.03 1.37
N LEU A 162 -12.07 7.78 1.51
CA LEU A 162 -11.39 6.75 0.73
C LEU A 162 -12.00 5.37 0.98
N LYS A 163 -12.29 5.04 2.24
CA LYS A 163 -12.91 3.77 2.61
C LYS A 163 -14.28 3.58 1.95
N VAL A 164 -15.15 4.59 2.01
CA VAL A 164 -16.47 4.54 1.36
C VAL A 164 -16.34 4.26 -0.13
N VAL A 165 -15.39 4.92 -0.81
CA VAL A 165 -15.17 4.72 -2.24
C VAL A 165 -14.58 3.34 -2.56
N VAL A 166 -13.59 2.88 -1.79
CA VAL A 166 -12.98 1.55 -1.97
C VAL A 166 -14.00 0.43 -1.73
N GLU A 167 -14.88 0.57 -0.72
CA GLU A 167 -15.99 -0.35 -0.49
C GLU A 167 -16.98 -0.37 -1.67
N MET A 168 -17.29 0.80 -2.23
CA MET A 168 -18.13 0.91 -3.42
C MET A 168 -17.47 0.25 -4.63
N TRP A 169 -16.18 0.48 -4.87
CA TRP A 169 -15.43 -0.17 -5.95
C TRP A 169 -15.40 -1.68 -5.80
N LYS A 170 -15.26 -2.20 -4.57
CA LYS A 170 -15.36 -3.64 -4.32
C LYS A 170 -16.75 -4.20 -4.66
N LYS A 171 -17.83 -3.49 -4.30
CA LYS A 171 -19.22 -3.89 -4.64
C LYS A 171 -19.49 -3.83 -6.15
N GLN A 172 -18.84 -2.90 -6.86
CA GLN A 172 -18.94 -2.74 -8.31
C GLN A 172 -17.95 -3.62 -9.08
N GLU A 173 -17.22 -4.50 -8.40
CA GLU A 173 -16.22 -5.40 -9.00
C GLU A 173 -15.11 -4.67 -9.78
N ILE A 174 -14.83 -3.41 -9.42
CA ILE A 174 -13.71 -2.62 -9.96
C ILE A 174 -12.37 -3.07 -9.34
N ILE A 175 -12.43 -3.58 -8.11
CA ILE A 175 -11.31 -4.19 -7.39
C ILE A 175 -11.74 -5.52 -6.78
N ASP A 176 -10.78 -6.39 -6.53
CA ASP A 176 -11.02 -7.74 -6.03
C ASP A 176 -11.04 -7.80 -4.49
N GLY A 177 -10.33 -6.89 -3.82
CA GLY A 177 -10.30 -6.84 -2.37
C GLY A 177 -9.74 -5.54 -1.82
N PHE A 178 -9.84 -5.38 -0.51
CA PHE A 178 -9.15 -4.30 0.20
C PHE A 178 -8.86 -4.73 1.64
N VAL A 179 -7.90 -4.07 2.27
CA VAL A 179 -7.65 -4.21 3.70
C VAL A 179 -7.75 -2.83 4.33
N ASP A 180 -8.60 -2.72 5.34
CA ASP A 180 -8.66 -1.54 6.20
C ASP A 180 -7.60 -1.65 7.31
N LEU A 181 -6.65 -0.71 7.28
CA LEU A 181 -5.56 -0.62 8.23
C LEU A 181 -5.87 0.29 9.42
N ASP A 182 -7.13 0.72 9.59
CA ASP A 182 -7.56 1.39 10.81
C ASP A 182 -7.18 0.58 12.07
N GLY A 183 -6.77 1.30 13.11
CA GLY A 183 -6.25 0.75 14.36
C GLY A 183 -4.82 0.20 14.31
N MET A 184 -4.11 0.24 13.16
CA MET A 184 -2.68 -0.12 13.12
C MET A 184 -1.84 0.94 13.84
N SER A 185 -0.97 0.51 14.73
CA SER A 185 -0.04 1.40 15.44
C SER A 185 1.08 1.90 14.52
N VAL A 186 1.47 3.15 14.72
CA VAL A 186 2.63 3.77 14.07
C VAL A 186 3.63 4.23 15.13
N GLY A 187 4.87 4.49 14.72
CA GLY A 187 5.92 4.96 15.61
C GLY A 187 5.76 6.43 16.01
N ALA A 188 6.78 6.97 16.67
CA ALA A 188 6.80 8.34 17.21
C ALA A 188 6.63 9.45 16.16
N ASP A 189 6.80 9.13 14.87
CA ASP A 189 6.61 10.08 13.79
C ASP A 189 5.14 10.21 13.33
N GLY A 190 4.23 9.39 13.85
CA GLY A 190 2.81 9.44 13.50
C GLY A 190 2.48 8.86 12.12
N VAL A 191 3.43 8.24 11.42
CA VAL A 191 3.30 7.85 10.00
C VAL A 191 3.71 6.40 9.75
N HIS A 192 4.88 5.97 10.24
CA HIS A 192 5.44 4.67 9.86
C HIS A 192 4.99 3.55 10.78
N PHE A 193 4.59 2.42 10.21
CA PHE A 193 4.10 1.26 10.97
C PHE A 193 5.15 0.72 11.95
N THR A 194 4.67 0.27 13.10
CA THR A 194 5.49 -0.54 14.03
C THR A 194 5.69 -1.95 13.46
N SER A 195 6.69 -2.67 13.98
CA SER A 195 6.87 -4.08 13.64
C SER A 195 5.64 -4.93 13.96
N ASP A 196 4.96 -4.67 15.09
CA ASP A 196 3.69 -5.34 15.44
C ASP A 196 2.59 -5.08 14.39
N SER A 197 2.44 -3.83 13.94
CA SER A 197 1.51 -3.50 12.87
C SER A 197 1.87 -4.19 11.56
N HIS A 198 3.14 -4.32 11.20
CA HIS A 198 3.52 -5.10 10.02
C HIS A 198 3.06 -6.56 10.10
N HIS A 199 3.11 -7.20 11.27
CA HIS A 199 2.62 -8.56 11.44
C HIS A 199 1.09 -8.62 11.29
N LYS A 200 0.35 -7.71 11.94
CA LYS A 200 -1.12 -7.63 11.83
C LYS A 200 -1.59 -7.31 10.42
N ILE A 201 -0.88 -6.45 9.70
CA ILE A 201 -1.14 -6.15 8.28
C ILE A 201 -0.96 -7.42 7.44
N ALA A 202 0.10 -8.19 7.69
CA ALA A 202 0.35 -9.44 6.96
C ALA A 202 -0.78 -10.46 7.17
N GLU A 203 -1.23 -10.63 8.42
CA GLU A 203 -2.35 -11.51 8.77
C GLU A 203 -3.64 -11.11 8.06
N LYS A 204 -4.03 -9.83 8.14
CA LYS A 204 -5.22 -9.32 7.45
C LYS A 204 -5.12 -9.49 5.94
N LEU A 205 -3.96 -9.17 5.37
CA LEU A 205 -3.74 -9.26 3.93
C LEU A 205 -3.74 -10.71 3.43
N LEU A 206 -3.20 -11.66 4.20
CA LEU A 206 -3.28 -13.08 3.87
C LEU A 206 -4.72 -13.56 3.81
N SER A 207 -5.57 -13.16 4.77
CA SER A 207 -7.00 -13.48 4.75
C SER A 207 -7.67 -13.01 3.46
N ILE A 208 -7.45 -11.74 3.07
CA ILE A 208 -8.03 -11.20 1.83
C ILE A 208 -7.43 -11.87 0.60
N LEU A 209 -6.14 -12.19 0.59
CA LEU A 209 -5.50 -12.91 -0.51
C LEU A 209 -6.08 -14.31 -0.69
N HIS A 210 -6.36 -15.03 0.39
CA HIS A 210 -7.02 -16.34 0.31
C HIS A 210 -8.40 -16.22 -0.31
N ASP A 211 -9.21 -15.25 0.12
CA ASP A 211 -10.53 -14.99 -0.47
C ASP A 211 -10.44 -14.62 -1.96
N VAL A 212 -9.45 -13.80 -2.33
CA VAL A 212 -9.23 -13.33 -3.71
C VAL A 212 -8.64 -14.43 -4.60
N LEU A 213 -7.87 -15.38 -4.07
CA LEU A 213 -7.19 -16.42 -4.86
C LEU A 213 -8.00 -17.72 -5.00
N ASN A 214 -9.01 -17.92 -4.15
CA ASN A 214 -10.00 -18.98 -4.30
C ASN A 214 -10.87 -18.80 -5.56
#